data_AF-A0A3S1VHR7-F1
#
_entry.id   AF-A0A3S1VHR7-F1
#
_cell.length_a   1.000
_cell.length_b   1.000
_cell.length_c   1.000
_cell.angle_alpha   90.00
_cell.angle_beta   90.00
_cell.angle_gamma   90.00
#
_symmetry.space_group_name_H-M   'P 1'
#
loop_
_entity.id
_entity.type
_entity.pdbx_description
1 polymer ?
#
loop_
_entity_poly.entity_id
_entity_poly.type
_entity_poly.pdbx_seq_one_letter_code
_entity_poly.pdbx_strand_id
1 'polypeptide(L)' 'MSKHSESLKRTVVDRYLNGEESYASAGAADGVDAATVRKWVASYQAHGVAGLARKLSHYD' A
#
# COMPACT_ATOMS: atom_id res chain seq x y z
N MET A 1 -7.98 -3.80 -18.18
CA MET A 1 -6.60 -3.29 -18.06
C MET A 1 -6.60 -2.22 -16.97
N SER A 2 -6.57 -2.62 -15.70
CA SER A 2 -6.64 -1.69 -14.55
C SER A 2 -5.31 -1.79 -13.81
N LYS A 3 -4.29 -1.16 -14.38
CA LYS A 3 -2.87 -1.47 -14.14
C LYS A 3 -2.26 -0.75 -12.92
N HIS A 4 -3.07 -0.37 -11.93
CA HIS A 4 -2.61 0.51 -10.84
C HIS A 4 -2.73 -0.02 -9.41
N SER A 5 -3.24 -1.23 -9.14
CA SER A 5 -3.81 -1.43 -7.78
C SER A 5 -3.09 -2.40 -6.84
N GLU A 6 -2.12 -3.19 -7.30
CA GLU A 6 -1.35 -4.10 -6.44
C GLU A 6 0.13 -3.72 -6.37
N SER A 7 0.74 -3.45 -7.52
CA SER A 7 2.16 -3.08 -7.61
C SER A 7 2.46 -1.82 -6.80
N LEU A 8 1.61 -0.79 -6.91
CA LEU A 8 1.74 0.46 -6.16
C LEU A 8 1.69 0.25 -4.65
N LYS A 9 0.68 -0.50 -4.16
CA LYS A 9 0.57 -0.84 -2.73
C LYS A 9 1.79 -1.59 -2.23
N ARG A 10 2.30 -2.51 -3.04
CA ARG A 10 3.48 -3.30 -2.72
C ARG A 10 4.72 -2.40 -2.65
N THR A 11 4.93 -1.52 -3.64
CA THR A 11 6.03 -0.55 -3.63
C THR A 11 6.00 0.34 -2.40
N VAL A 12 4.82 0.87 -2.04
CA VAL A 12 4.65 1.74 -0.87
C VAL A 12 4.94 1.00 0.44
N VAL A 13 4.42 -0.22 0.60
CA VAL A 13 4.68 -1.03 1.80
C VAL A 13 6.13 -1.49 1.86
N ASP A 14 6.74 -1.83 0.73
CA ASP A 14 8.14 -2.26 0.64
C ASP A 14 9.11 -1.11 0.97
N ARG A 15 8.85 0.11 0.48
CA ARG A 15 9.59 1.32 0.90
C ARG A 15 9.50 1.58 2.40
N TYR A 16 8.31 1.41 2.97
CA TYR A 16 8.14 1.52 4.42
C TYR A 16 8.91 0.43 5.17
N LEU A 17 8.88 -0.82 4.69
CA LEU A 17 9.56 -1.96 5.33
C LEU A 17 11.09 -1.90 5.19
N ASN A 18 11.61 -1.34 4.11
CA ASN A 18 13.05 -1.07 3.96
C ASN A 18 13.56 0.00 4.94
N GLY A 19 12.65 0.69 5.65
CA GLY A 19 13.01 1.69 6.67
C GLY A 19 13.58 2.99 6.10
N GLU A 20 13.53 3.18 4.79
CA GLU A 20 13.97 4.42 4.15
C GLU A 20 13.03 5.59 4.48
N GLU A 21 11.73 5.33 4.68
CA GLU A 21 10.72 6.38 4.68
C GLU A 21 9.59 6.18 5.73
N SER A 22 9.06 7.29 6.24
CA SER A 22 7.86 7.30 7.10
C SER A 22 6.58 7.08 6.29
N TYR A 23 5.47 6.70 6.94
CA TYR A 23 4.16 6.47 6.27
C TYR A 23 3.72 7.60 5.32
N ALA A 24 4.00 8.85 5.67
CA ALA A 24 3.66 10.01 4.86
C ALA A 24 4.55 10.12 3.61
N SER A 25 5.86 9.93 3.76
CA SER A 25 6.81 10.00 2.65
C SER A 25 6.62 8.84 1.67
N ALA A 26 6.44 7.62 2.21
CA ALA A 26 6.19 6.42 1.41
C ALA A 26 4.92 6.53 0.55
N GLY A 27 3.91 7.26 1.02
CA GLY A 27 2.69 7.54 0.26
C GLY A 27 2.76 8.77 -0.64
N ALA A 28 3.51 9.81 -0.26
CA ALA A 28 3.59 11.07 -0.99
C ALA A 28 4.12 10.91 -2.42
N ALA A 29 5.06 10.00 -2.64
CA ALA A 29 5.60 9.71 -3.98
C ALA A 29 4.54 9.17 -4.95
N ASP A 30 3.52 8.48 -4.43
CA ASP A 30 2.45 7.83 -5.18
C ASP A 30 1.09 8.54 -5.00
N GLY A 31 1.05 9.69 -4.32
CA GLY A 31 -0.19 10.43 -4.04
C GLY A 31 -1.13 9.73 -3.04
N VAL A 32 -0.57 8.86 -2.18
CA VAL A 32 -1.32 8.08 -1.19
C VAL A 32 -1.19 8.73 0.19
N ASP A 33 -2.32 8.95 0.85
CA ASP A 33 -2.32 9.47 2.22
C ASP A 33 -1.64 8.50 3.20
N ALA A 34 -0.94 9.06 4.20
CA ALA A 34 -0.31 8.31 5.28
C ALA A 34 -1.30 7.36 6.01
N ALA A 35 -2.57 7.77 6.14
CA ALA A 35 -3.62 6.96 6.74
C ALA A 35 -3.95 5.71 5.91
N THR A 36 -3.88 5.82 4.58
CA THR A 36 -4.06 4.71 3.64
C THR A 36 -2.86 3.77 3.69
N VAL A 37 -1.63 4.31 3.72
CA VAL A 37 -0.41 3.52 3.90
C VAL A 37 -0.47 2.72 5.21
N ARG A 38 -0.89 3.35 6.31
CA ARG A 38 -1.04 2.67 7.61
C ARG A 38 -2.02 1.50 7.54
N LYS A 39 -3.15 1.65 6.83
CA LYS A 39 -4.11 0.55 6.62
C LYS A 39 -3.49 -0.60 5.82
N TRP A 40 -2.71 -0.29 4.78
CA TRP A 40 -2.01 -1.29 3.98
C TRP A 40 -0.98 -2.05 4.80
N VAL A 41 -0.15 -1.35 5.57
CA VAL A 41 0.85 -1.96 6.47
C VAL A 41 0.18 -2.80 7.54
N ALA A 42 -0.90 -2.34 8.17
CA ALA A 42 -1.65 -3.12 9.16
C ALA A 42 -2.23 -4.41 8.54
N SER A 43 -2.78 -4.32 7.34
CA SER A 43 -3.29 -5.50 6.62
C SER A 43 -2.16 -6.45 6.21
N TYR A 44 -1.01 -5.90 5.81
CA TYR A 44 0.20 -6.68 5.51
C TYR A 44 0.76 -7.39 6.75
N GLN A 45 0.77 -6.76 7.92
CA GLN A 45 1.21 -7.41 9.15
C GLN A 45 0.25 -8.53 9.59
N ALA A 46 -1.06 -8.35 9.39
CA ALA A 46 -2.07 -9.33 9.79
C ALA A 46 -2.17 -10.54 8.84
N HIS A 47 -2.00 -10.32 7.52
CA HIS A 47 -2.29 -11.32 6.50
C HIS A 47 -1.18 -11.46 5.44
N GLY A 48 -0.04 -10.79 5.61
CA GLY A 48 1.02 -10.74 4.60
C GLY A 48 0.55 -10.07 3.30
N VAL A 49 1.12 -10.50 2.18
CA VAL A 49 0.77 -10.02 0.83
C VAL A 49 -0.73 -10.17 0.53
N ALA A 50 -1.40 -11.19 1.09
CA ALA A 50 -2.84 -11.40 0.91
C ALA A 50 -3.69 -10.27 1.50
N GLY A 51 -3.21 -9.57 2.54
CA GLY A 51 -3.88 -8.40 3.12
C GLY A 51 -3.90 -7.20 2.17
N LEU A 52 -2.91 -7.07 1.29
CA LEU A 52 -2.84 -5.99 0.30
C LEU A 52 -3.76 -6.24 -0.91
N ALA A 53 -4.01 -7.51 -1.24
CA ALA A 53 -4.83 -7.95 -2.36
C ALA A 53 -6.35 -7.78 -2.10
N ARG A 54 -6.80 -7.81 -0.83
CA ARG A 54 -8.22 -7.87 -0.48
C ARG A 54 -8.88 -6.50 -0.38
N LYS A 55 -9.05 -5.83 -1.52
CA LYS A 55 -10.16 -4.91 -1.87
C LYS A 55 -9.81 -4.21 -3.19
N LEU A 56 -10.18 -4.86 -4.28
CA LEU A 56 -10.42 -4.26 -5.60
C LEU A 56 -11.87 -4.51 -5.98
N SER A 57 -12.78 -4.32 -5.02
CA SER A 57 -14.19 -4.25 -5.36
C SER A 57 -14.46 -2.84 -5.89
N HIS A 58 -14.74 -2.82 -7.19
CA HIS A 58 -15.38 -1.76 -7.98
C HIS A 58 -14.69 -0.40 -8.05
N TYR A 59 -14.18 -0.09 -9.24
CA TYR A 59 -14.82 0.95 -10.04
C TYR A 59 -14.89 0.44 -11.49
N ASP A 60 -16.12 0.31 -11.99
CA ASP A 60 -16.44 0.19 -13.42
C ASP A 60 -16.60 1.62 -13.95
#